data_AF-A0A1Q4AEF8-F1
#
_entry.id   AF-A0A1Q4AEF8-F1
#
_cell.length_a   1.000
_cell.length_b   1.000
_cell.length_c   1.000
_cell.angle_alpha   90.00
_cell.angle_beta   90.00
_cell.angle_gamma   90.00
#
_symmetry.space_group_name_H-M   'P 1'
#
loop_
_entity.id
_entity.type
_entity.pdbx_description
1 polymer ?
#
loop_
_entity_poly.entity_id
_entity_poly.type
_entity_poly.pdbx_seq_one_letter_code
_entity_poly.pdbx_strand_id
1 'polypeptide(L)'
;MGFLIRAAFWFSLVLLLLPLNVGSDESGHESVSPLQALFAAREAVGDIAGICERKPDVCETGKSAMQTIGARAKETAKIAAAMLDDKTASDTPDTSVSTGSVPAEVVLPEKVNLPVRN
;
A
#
# COMPACT_ATOMS: atom_id res chain seq x y z
N MET A 1 -19.60 -16.60 -10.60
CA MET A 1 -18.25 -16.74 -10.01
C MET A 1 -17.12 -16.39 -10.99
N GLY A 2 -17.16 -15.22 -11.64
CA GLY A 2 -16.09 -14.83 -12.60
C GLY A 2 -15.94 -13.33 -12.81
N PHE A 3 -16.81 -12.54 -12.15
CA PHE A 3 -16.77 -11.08 -12.19
C PHE A 3 -15.51 -10.55 -11.50
N LEU A 4 -15.14 -11.08 -10.33
CA LEU A 4 -13.94 -10.63 -9.60
C LEU A 4 -12.65 -10.88 -10.36
N ILE A 5 -12.50 -12.05 -11.01
CA ILE A 5 -11.30 -12.33 -11.83
C ILE A 5 -11.25 -11.39 -13.03
N ARG A 6 -12.38 -11.14 -13.70
CA ARG A 6 -12.46 -10.15 -14.78
C ARG A 6 -12.15 -8.75 -14.26
N ALA A 7 -12.74 -8.31 -13.15
CA ALA A 7 -12.53 -6.99 -12.56
C ALA A 7 -11.07 -6.80 -12.12
N ALA A 8 -10.47 -7.76 -11.42
CA ALA A 8 -9.06 -7.70 -11.02
C ALA A 8 -8.13 -7.64 -12.24
N PHE A 9 -8.42 -8.43 -13.28
CA PHE A 9 -7.67 -8.39 -14.54
C PHE A 9 -7.78 -7.02 -15.21
N TRP A 10 -9.00 -6.51 -15.40
CA TRP A 10 -9.23 -5.21 -16.03
C TRP A 10 -8.66 -4.07 -15.19
N PHE A 11 -8.78 -4.12 -13.86
CA PHE A 11 -8.22 -3.13 -12.96
C PHE A 11 -6.70 -3.12 -13.00
N SER A 12 -6.05 -4.28 -12.99
CA SER A 12 -4.60 -4.38 -13.15
C SER A 12 -4.13 -3.85 -14.51
N LEU A 13 -4.87 -4.13 -15.59
CA LEU A 13 -4.57 -3.61 -16.92
C LEU A 13 -4.69 -2.08 -16.96
N VAL A 14 -5.77 -1.54 -16.37
CA VAL A 14 -6.03 -0.11 -16.27
C VAL A 14 -4.97 0.59 -15.43
N LEU A 15 -4.59 0.04 -14.27
CA LEU A 15 -3.50 0.59 -13.45
C LEU A 15 -2.14 0.59 -14.16
N LEU A 16 -1.90 -0.38 -15.04
CA LEU A 16 -0.67 -0.43 -15.83
C LEU A 16 -0.70 0.58 -17.00
N LEU A 17 -1.89 0.88 -17.52
CA LEU A 17 -2.09 1.89 -18.56
C LEU A 17 -2.21 3.31 -18.02
N LEU A 18 -2.66 3.48 -16.76
CA LEU A 18 -2.75 4.79 -16.15
C LEU A 18 -1.33 5.31 -15.92
N PRO A 19 -0.99 6.50 -16.46
CA PRO A 19 0.14 7.25 -15.97
C PRO A 19 -0.22 7.70 -14.55
N LEU A 20 0.15 6.90 -13.54
CA LEU A 20 0.19 7.39 -12.17
C LEU A 20 1.16 8.57 -12.21
N ASN A 21 0.67 9.76 -11.88
CA ASN A 21 1.45 11.00 -11.98
C ASN A 21 2.77 10.85 -11.21
N VAL A 22 3.83 10.51 -11.94
CA VAL A 22 5.23 10.47 -11.49
C VAL A 22 5.79 11.86 -11.66
N GLY A 23 5.18 12.81 -10.96
CA GLY A 23 5.70 14.16 -10.80
C GLY A 23 6.29 14.30 -9.41
N SER A 24 7.31 15.14 -9.28
CA SER A 24 7.82 15.61 -7.98
C SER A 24 6.64 16.05 -7.11
N ASP A 25 6.60 15.57 -5.86
CA ASP A 25 5.66 16.11 -4.91
C ASP A 25 5.95 17.61 -4.67
N GLU A 26 5.01 18.36 -4.08
CA GLU A 26 5.22 19.78 -3.76
C GLU A 26 6.44 20.02 -2.84
N SER A 27 6.99 18.96 -2.24
CA SER A 27 8.21 18.94 -1.43
C SER A 27 9.49 18.56 -2.19
N GLY A 28 9.44 18.37 -3.51
CA GLY A 28 10.61 18.10 -4.36
C GLY A 28 11.17 16.67 -4.25
N HIS A 29 10.41 15.72 -3.73
CA HIS A 29 10.82 14.31 -3.70
C HIS A 29 10.65 13.68 -5.09
N GLU A 30 11.69 13.01 -5.56
CA GLU A 30 11.69 12.27 -6.82
C GLU A 30 10.63 11.16 -6.74
N SER A 31 9.55 11.29 -7.51
CA SER A 31 8.53 10.25 -7.61
C SER A 31 9.11 9.04 -8.33
N VAL A 32 9.14 7.89 -7.66
CA VAL A 32 9.55 6.61 -8.28
C VAL A 32 8.53 6.17 -9.32
N SER A 33 9.02 5.89 -10.53
CA SER A 33 8.17 5.33 -11.59
C SER A 33 7.62 3.95 -11.20
N PRO A 34 6.36 3.61 -11.51
CA PRO A 34 5.78 2.29 -11.22
C PRO A 34 6.65 1.13 -11.74
N LEU A 35 7.27 1.29 -12.91
CA LEU A 35 8.19 0.29 -13.46
C LEU A 35 9.47 0.19 -12.63
N GLN A 36 10.04 1.32 -12.22
CA GLN A 36 11.23 1.35 -11.37
C GLN A 36 10.96 0.72 -10.00
N ALA A 37 9.81 1.02 -9.40
CA ALA A 37 9.37 0.41 -8.14
C ALA A 37 9.21 -1.12 -8.27
N LEU A 38 8.64 -1.60 -9.38
CA LEU A 38 8.51 -3.03 -9.64
C LEU A 38 9.89 -3.69 -9.77
N PHE A 39 10.81 -3.11 -10.53
CA PHE A 39 12.18 -3.64 -10.67
C PHE A 39 12.93 -3.63 -9.34
N ALA A 40 12.87 -2.53 -8.58
CA ALA A 40 13.50 -2.44 -7.26
C ALA A 40 12.93 -3.48 -6.27
N ALA A 41 11.61 -3.71 -6.28
CA ALA A 41 11.01 -4.75 -5.46
C ALA A 41 11.47 -6.15 -5.86
N ARG A 42 11.60 -6.44 -7.17
CA ARG A 42 12.12 -7.73 -7.66
C ARG A 42 13.58 -7.93 -7.24
N GLU A 43 14.39 -6.88 -7.33
CA GLU A 43 15.78 -6.88 -6.89
C GLU A 43 15.90 -7.16 -5.40
N ALA A 44 15.10 -6.48 -4.57
CA ALA A 44 15.05 -6.74 -3.13
C ALA A 44 14.66 -8.20 -2.79
N VAL A 45 13.77 -8.82 -3.57
CA VAL A 45 13.45 -10.25 -3.40
C VAL A 45 14.65 -11.13 -3.75
N GLY A 46 15.42 -10.77 -4.77
CA GLY A 46 16.69 -11.41 -5.10
C GLY A 46 17.71 -11.34 -3.95
N ASP A 47 17.79 -10.19 -3.28
CA ASP A 47 18.68 -10.00 -2.12
C ASP A 47 18.29 -10.88 -0.92
N ILE A 48 17.00 -11.09 -0.70
CA ILE A 48 16.52 -12.02 0.35
C ILE A 48 17.02 -13.45 0.08
N ALA A 49 17.03 -13.88 -1.19
CA ALA A 49 17.62 -15.18 -1.54
C ALA A 49 19.12 -15.23 -1.21
N GLY A 50 19.86 -14.14 -1.45
CA GLY A 50 21.26 -14.02 -1.04
C GLY A 50 21.47 -14.01 0.47
N ILE A 51 20.50 -13.54 1.27
CA ILE A 51 20.53 -13.65 2.74
C ILE A 51 20.45 -15.11 3.17
N CYS A 52 19.63 -15.93 2.51
CA CYS A 52 19.53 -17.36 2.83
C CYS A 52 20.85 -18.12 2.61
N GLU A 53 21.64 -17.73 1.60
CA GLU A 53 22.96 -18.29 1.35
C GLU A 53 23.96 -17.90 2.47
N ARG A 54 23.88 -16.65 2.96
CA ARG A 54 24.81 -16.12 3.99
C ARG A 54 24.42 -16.46 5.42
N LYS A 55 23.12 -16.66 5.70
CA LYS A 55 22.52 -16.85 7.02
C LYS A 55 21.36 -17.86 6.94
N PRO A 56 21.66 -19.18 6.91
CA PRO A 56 20.63 -20.21 6.73
C PRO A 56 19.65 -20.32 7.91
N ASP A 57 20.09 -19.97 9.12
CA ASP A 57 19.29 -19.95 10.36
C ASP A 57 18.15 -18.91 10.29
N VAL A 58 18.45 -17.73 9.75
CA VAL A 58 17.44 -16.67 9.52
C VAL A 58 16.43 -17.09 8.45
N CYS A 59 16.88 -17.82 7.42
CA CYS A 59 16.01 -18.30 6.36
C CYS A 59 15.02 -19.36 6.86
N GLU A 60 15.46 -20.36 7.65
CA GLU A 60 14.57 -21.37 8.22
C GLU A 60 13.58 -20.78 9.24
N THR A 61 14.05 -19.87 10.09
CA THR A 61 13.17 -19.13 11.03
C THR A 61 12.17 -18.27 10.26
N GLY A 62 12.62 -17.55 9.23
CA GLY A 62 11.79 -16.71 8.38
C GLY A 62 10.73 -17.51 7.62
N LYS A 63 11.07 -18.68 7.09
CA LYS A 63 10.14 -19.61 6.44
C LYS A 63 9.04 -20.07 7.39
N SER A 64 9.40 -20.44 8.62
CA SER A 64 8.45 -20.84 9.65
C SER A 64 7.53 -19.67 10.04
N ALA A 65 8.08 -18.47 10.21
CA ALA A 65 7.31 -17.26 10.45
C ALA A 65 6.34 -16.97 9.29
N MET A 66 6.82 -17.03 8.03
CA MET A 66 6.01 -16.78 6.84
C MET A 66 4.86 -17.77 6.69
N GLN A 67 5.01 -19.04 7.08
CA GLN A 67 3.89 -19.97 7.14
C GLN A 67 2.79 -19.50 8.10
N THR A 68 3.16 -19.08 9.31
CA THR A 68 2.18 -18.62 10.30
C THR A 68 1.48 -17.32 9.87
N ILE A 69 2.24 -16.38 9.31
CA ILE A 69 1.71 -15.13 8.76
C ILE A 69 0.78 -15.44 7.59
N GLY A 70 1.19 -16.31 6.68
CA GLY A 70 0.40 -16.71 5.51
C GLY A 70 -0.92 -17.40 5.88
N ALA A 71 -0.92 -18.25 6.90
CA ALA A 71 -2.15 -18.85 7.41
C ALA A 71 -3.12 -17.79 7.95
N ARG A 72 -2.62 -16.81 8.72
CA ARG A 72 -3.42 -15.69 9.22
C ARG A 72 -3.91 -14.79 8.07
N ALA A 73 -3.05 -14.51 7.10
CA ALA A 73 -3.38 -13.69 5.94
C ALA A 73 -4.52 -14.27 5.09
N LYS A 74 -4.63 -15.61 5.02
CA LYS A 74 -5.77 -16.28 4.36
C LYS A 74 -7.07 -16.04 5.11
N GLU A 75 -7.07 -16.13 6.44
CA GLU A 75 -8.25 -15.84 7.24
C GLU A 75 -8.64 -14.36 7.15
N THR A 76 -7.66 -13.44 7.17
CA THR A 76 -7.96 -12.01 6.95
C THR A 76 -8.55 -11.75 5.56
N ALA A 77 -8.06 -12.45 4.53
CA ALA A 77 -8.61 -12.32 3.18
C ALA A 77 -10.07 -12.80 3.10
N LYS A 78 -10.42 -13.89 3.79
CA LYS A 78 -11.81 -14.37 3.88
C LYS A 78 -12.71 -13.36 4.59
N ILE A 79 -12.26 -12.82 5.71
CA ILE A 79 -13.02 -11.81 6.48
C ILE A 79 -13.23 -10.55 5.64
N ALA A 80 -12.17 -10.05 5.00
CA ALA A 80 -12.28 -8.90 4.11
C ALA A 80 -13.27 -9.19 2.97
N ALA A 81 -13.17 -10.33 2.30
CA ALA A 81 -14.10 -10.70 1.24
C ALA A 81 -15.57 -10.71 1.70
N ALA A 82 -15.83 -11.28 2.89
CA ALA A 82 -17.18 -11.26 3.47
C ALA A 82 -17.68 -9.83 3.76
N MET A 83 -16.82 -8.92 4.22
CA MET A 83 -17.19 -7.52 4.42
C MET A 83 -17.52 -6.78 3.12
N LEU A 84 -16.81 -7.08 2.02
CA LEU A 84 -17.12 -6.51 0.71
C LEU A 84 -18.47 -7.04 0.17
N ASP A 85 -18.78 -8.32 0.41
CA ASP A 85 -20.05 -8.91 -0.01
C ASP A 85 -21.24 -8.32 0.79
N ASP A 86 -21.11 -8.16 2.12
CA ASP A 86 -22.15 -7.55 2.97
C ASP A 86 -22.43 -6.08 2.59
N LYS A 87 -21.38 -5.30 2.29
CA LYS A 87 -21.54 -3.88 1.94
C LYS A 87 -22.20 -3.66 0.57
N THR A 88 -22.15 -4.65 -0.30
CA THR A 88 -22.83 -4.62 -1.61
C THR A 88 -24.33 -4.95 -1.48
N ALA A 89 -24.75 -5.61 -0.40
CA ALA A 89 -26.16 -5.88 -0.10
C ALA A 89 -26.87 -4.71 0.62
N SER A 90 -26.12 -3.82 1.25
CA SER A 90 -26.62 -2.60 1.90
C SER A 90 -26.48 -1.38 0.97
N ASP A 91 -27.34 -1.26 -0.03
CA ASP A 91 -27.42 -0.13 -0.98
C ASP A 91 -28.01 1.16 -0.35
N THR A 92 -27.67 1.42 0.92
CA THR A 92 -27.92 2.69 1.61
C THR A 92 -26.59 3.19 2.17
N PRO A 93 -26.11 4.37 1.75
CA PRO A 93 -24.85 4.90 2.26
C PRO A 93 -24.99 5.20 3.75
N ASP A 94 -24.29 4.42 4.58
CA ASP A 94 -24.09 4.73 6.00
C ASP A 94 -23.23 6.00 6.12
N THR A 95 -23.90 7.13 6.29
CA THR A 95 -23.31 8.44 6.61
C THR A 95 -22.79 8.53 8.05
N SER A 96 -22.82 7.43 8.81
CA SER A 96 -22.40 7.37 10.21
C SER A 96 -20.90 7.17 10.40
N VAL A 97 -20.14 6.84 9.34
CA VAL A 97 -18.68 6.68 9.43
C VAL A 97 -17.99 7.98 9.02
N SER A 98 -17.75 8.83 10.02
CA SER A 98 -16.84 9.96 9.92
C SER A 98 -15.41 9.49 10.11
N THR A 99 -14.72 9.07 9.03
CA THR A 99 -13.25 9.01 9.04
C THR A 99 -12.73 10.42 9.27
N GLY A 100 -11.94 10.61 10.33
CA GLY A 100 -11.51 11.93 10.82
C GLY A 100 -10.86 12.78 9.73
N SER A 101 -11.64 13.68 9.15
CA SER A 101 -11.13 14.73 8.28
C SER A 101 -10.44 15.78 9.13
N VAL A 102 -9.23 16.17 8.74
CA VAL A 102 -8.56 17.35 9.28
C VAL A 102 -9.42 18.58 8.88
N PRO A 103 -9.70 19.52 9.79
CA PRO A 103 -10.46 20.72 9.46
C PRO A 103 -9.80 21.48 8.30
N ALA A 104 -10.61 21.97 7.36
CA ALA A 104 -10.15 22.68 6.15
C ALA A 104 -9.44 24.02 6.44
N GLU A 105 -9.45 24.48 7.69
CA GLU A 105 -8.78 25.70 8.12
C GLU A 105 -7.78 25.35 9.24
N VAL A 106 -6.53 25.09 8.86
CA VAL A 106 -5.41 25.21 9.80
C VAL A 106 -5.04 26.69 9.84
N VAL A 107 -5.54 27.42 10.84
CA VAL A 107 -5.05 28.76 11.14
C VAL A 107 -3.63 28.62 11.70
N LEU A 108 -2.62 28.71 10.83
CA LEU A 108 -1.25 28.92 11.26
C LEU A 108 -1.12 30.33 11.86
N PRO A 109 -0.46 30.50 13.01
CA PRO A 109 -0.08 31.83 13.46
C PRO A 109 0.90 32.46 12.46
N GLU A 110 0.46 33.59 11.90
CA GLU A 110 1.24 34.54 11.11
C GLU A 110 2.61 34.80 11.76
N LYS A 111 3.67 34.40 11.05
CA LYS A 111 5.10 34.79 11.20
C LYS A 111 5.82 34.33 12.47
N VAL A 112 6.54 33.22 12.34
CA VAL A 112 7.75 32.95 13.15
C VAL A 112 8.92 33.70 12.52
N ASN A 113 9.32 34.82 13.13
CA ASN A 113 10.50 35.59 12.73
C ASN A 113 11.74 34.95 13.37
N LEU A 114 12.48 34.14 12.61
CA LEU A 114 13.73 33.52 13.08
C LEU A 114 14.89 34.50 12.86
N PRO A 115 15.69 34.85 13.89
CA PRO A 115 16.88 35.66 13.70
C PRO A 115 17.94 34.87 12.92
N VAL A 116 18.33 35.41 11.75
CA VAL A 116 19.51 34.97 11.01
C VAL A 116 20.74 35.33 11.85
N ARG A 117 21.45 34.31 12.32
CA ARG A 117 22.72 34.47 13.02
C ARG A 117 23.85 34.28 12.01
N ASN A 118 24.53 35.36 11.67
CA ASN A 118 25.76 35.37 10.86
C ASN A 118 26.88 34.58 11.55
#